data_AF-A0A9D3S4H9-F1
#
_entry.id   AF-A0A9D3S4H9-F1
#
_cell.length_a   1.000
_cell.length_b   1.000
_cell.length_c   1.000
_cell.angle_alpha   90.00
_cell.angle_beta   90.00
_cell.angle_gamma   90.00
#
_symmetry.space_group_name_H-M   'P 1'
#
loop_
_entity.id
_entity.type
_entity.pdbx_description
1 polymer ?
#
loop_
_entity_poly.entity_id
_entity_poly.type
_entity_poly.pdbx_seq_one_letter_code
_entity_poly.pdbx_strand_id
1 'polypeptide(L)'
;MLHEQSRDLLTPDLPQERLLKGGPVGFAMNLLYHVVFLLLLGGVSCQNNRNAKPSSKLTKKTGSQSVELAPDDQPQSAPGAVDPGKESGAGGRSGSQQAPALPKPSDDMKLHFLKNTQVTCNDGTAAGFYLKEFKGSKRWLIFLEGGWCCYNKETCNSRYKNIPRLMSSSEWAQTRKGTGILSSQAEENPHWWNTNIVFIPYCSSDVWSGTAPPPKTKQGKDTAEYGFMGSLIIREVIKDLVPKGIKQAKVVMLAGTSAGGTGVLLNIEKVSSQLQQLGAEAQVRGLVDSGWFLESKQQKAPECPDSISCTPTDAIKKGLRLWNGVIPEKCRQQYKRGEEWQCFFGHKLYSSLTSPLFVVQWLFDEEQLRVENIYIGGQSLSEQQWTYMQNLGKELKNSLKDVTAVFAPSCLSHTLITKSNWLDFQVKGTTLSRALQCWDKSLQEANRNSKTALKGCPIHLIDNCQWPQCNPTCPALIDQTTQQELTLLQVLAGMGLDLKKLGLDLKQEGSTLTGMVSNGG
;
A
#
# COMPACT_ATOMS: atom_id res chain seq x y z
N MET A 1 68.30 -37.70 -3.98
CA MET A 1 69.08 -36.74 -4.79
C MET A 1 68.52 -35.38 -4.40
N LEU A 2 69.02 -34.64 -3.41
CA LEU A 2 70.39 -34.17 -3.05
C LEU A 2 70.85 -32.95 -3.86
N HIS A 3 71.59 -32.05 -3.17
CA HIS A 3 72.03 -30.69 -3.54
C HIS A 3 70.92 -29.62 -3.44
N GLU A 4 70.96 -28.55 -2.63
CA GLU A 4 72.02 -27.79 -1.89
C GLU A 4 73.10 -27.15 -2.78
N GLN A 5 73.56 -25.89 -2.61
CA GLN A 5 73.39 -24.83 -1.57
C GLN A 5 73.62 -23.43 -2.26
N SER A 6 73.66 -22.21 -1.69
CA SER A 6 73.66 -21.61 -0.32
C SER A 6 73.15 -20.12 -0.40
N ARG A 7 72.81 -19.38 0.68
CA ARG A 7 73.57 -18.31 1.43
C ARG A 7 74.17 -17.15 0.62
N ASP A 8 74.27 -15.88 1.06
CA ASP A 8 74.07 -15.16 2.35
C ASP A 8 73.35 -13.79 2.09
N LEU A 9 72.53 -13.13 2.96
CA LEU A 9 72.65 -12.61 4.35
C LEU A 9 73.23 -11.17 4.44
N LEU A 10 72.40 -10.14 4.73
CA LEU A 10 72.76 -8.90 5.48
C LEU A 10 71.57 -7.90 5.66
N THR A 11 71.49 -7.27 6.85
CA THR A 11 70.63 -6.12 7.21
C THR A 11 71.34 -5.23 8.24
N PRO A 12 71.39 -3.91 8.04
CA PRO A 12 71.08 -2.91 9.10
C PRO A 12 70.41 -1.62 8.53
N ASP A 13 69.77 -0.68 9.27
CA ASP A 13 69.34 -0.60 10.67
C ASP A 13 68.17 0.43 10.84
N LEU A 14 67.74 0.71 12.08
CA LEU A 14 66.92 1.87 12.48
C LEU A 14 67.78 3.04 13.00
N PRO A 15 67.20 4.24 13.14
CA PRO A 15 67.16 4.85 14.48
C PRO A 15 65.82 5.49 14.86
N GLN A 16 65.62 5.72 16.18
CA GLN A 16 64.36 6.21 16.76
C GLN A 16 64.62 7.11 17.99
N GLU A 17 64.35 8.42 17.89
CA GLU A 17 64.17 9.34 19.04
C GLU A 17 63.05 10.36 18.70
N ARG A 18 61.99 10.50 19.51
CA ARG A 18 61.81 11.30 20.75
C ARG A 18 61.85 12.83 20.55
N LEU A 19 61.07 13.73 21.19
CA LEU A 19 59.78 13.78 21.92
C LEU A 19 59.82 15.05 22.80
N LEU A 20 59.03 16.09 22.51
CA LEU A 20 58.71 17.24 23.40
C LEU A 20 57.33 17.81 23.00
N LYS A 21 56.26 17.64 23.80
CA LYS A 21 55.73 18.53 24.88
C LYS A 21 55.17 19.89 24.38
N GLY A 22 53.88 20.21 24.65
CA GLY A 22 53.32 21.51 24.18
C GLY A 22 51.93 22.05 24.58
N GLY A 23 51.17 21.49 25.54
CA GLY A 23 50.02 22.22 26.17
C GLY A 23 48.66 22.27 25.42
N PRO A 24 47.61 22.92 26.02
CA PRO A 24 46.20 22.57 25.72
C PRO A 24 45.20 23.74 25.47
N VAL A 25 44.18 23.52 24.62
CA VAL A 25 42.88 24.21 24.66
C VAL A 25 41.75 23.24 24.26
N GLY A 26 40.57 23.35 24.87
CA GLY A 26 39.36 22.58 24.53
C GLY A 26 38.43 23.28 23.52
N PHE A 27 37.13 22.94 23.58
CA PHE A 27 36.02 23.48 22.76
C PHE A 27 35.99 23.11 21.26
N ALA A 28 35.50 21.89 20.94
CA ALA A 28 34.91 21.59 19.63
C ALA A 28 33.87 20.43 19.61
N MET A 29 33.32 20.01 20.76
CA MET A 29 32.48 18.79 20.82
C MET A 29 31.20 18.96 21.65
N ASN A 30 30.32 19.88 21.24
CA ASN A 30 28.94 19.94 21.75
C ASN A 30 27.91 20.67 20.84
N LEU A 31 28.21 20.91 19.56
CA LEU A 31 27.34 21.72 18.67
C LEU A 31 26.54 20.93 17.61
N LEU A 32 26.63 19.60 17.60
CA LEU A 32 25.85 18.73 16.70
C LEU A 32 24.57 18.16 17.34
N TYR A 33 24.39 18.30 18.66
CA TYR A 33 23.26 17.71 19.38
C TYR A 33 21.98 18.56 19.37
N HIS A 34 22.05 19.84 18.99
CA HIS A 34 20.89 20.75 19.02
C HIS A 34 20.18 20.94 17.67
N VAL A 35 20.82 20.64 16.53
CA VAL A 35 20.18 20.78 15.20
C VAL A 35 19.10 19.71 14.97
N VAL A 36 19.28 18.51 15.53
CA VAL A 36 18.29 17.41 15.44
C VAL A 36 17.08 17.62 16.37
N PHE A 37 17.20 18.46 17.40
CA PHE A 37 16.14 18.64 18.41
C PHE A 37 15.06 19.64 17.99
N LEU A 38 15.34 20.53 17.03
CA LEU A 38 14.42 21.58 16.59
C LEU A 38 13.40 21.16 15.52
N LEU A 39 13.52 19.95 14.96
CA LEU A 39 12.56 19.38 14.00
C LEU A 39 11.49 18.48 14.64
N LEU A 40 11.37 18.48 15.98
CA LEU A 40 10.45 17.62 16.74
C LEU A 40 9.39 18.38 17.56
N LEU A 41 9.13 19.67 17.27
CA LEU A 41 8.10 20.48 17.92
C LEU A 41 7.10 21.10 16.92
N GLY A 42 6.48 20.24 16.10
CA GLY A 42 5.32 20.56 15.25
C GLY A 42 3.96 20.11 15.82
N GLY A 43 3.90 19.76 17.11
CA GLY A 43 2.71 19.17 17.74
C GLY A 43 1.70 20.22 18.22
N VAL A 44 0.80 20.69 17.33
CA VAL A 44 -0.29 21.59 17.73
C VAL A 44 -1.37 20.80 18.50
N SER A 45 -1.56 21.15 19.77
CA SER A 45 -2.52 20.53 20.67
C SER A 45 -3.94 21.10 20.49
N CYS A 46 -4.85 20.34 19.88
CA CYS A 46 -6.29 20.59 20.01
C CYS A 46 -6.84 19.99 21.31
N GLN A 47 -6.86 20.80 22.38
CA GLN A 47 -7.71 20.52 23.54
C GLN A 47 -9.19 20.54 23.12
N ASN A 48 -10.01 19.68 23.72
CA ASN A 48 -11.46 19.90 23.72
C ASN A 48 -12.08 19.50 25.07
N ASN A 49 -13.08 20.25 25.50
CA ASN A 49 -13.51 20.31 26.90
C ASN A 49 -14.22 19.02 27.37
N ARG A 50 -13.82 18.54 28.55
CA ARG A 50 -14.60 17.59 29.36
C ARG A 50 -15.12 18.29 30.61
N ASN A 51 -16.41 18.64 30.62
CA ASN A 51 -17.10 18.96 31.87
C ASN A 51 -17.26 17.69 32.72
N ALA A 52 -16.95 17.78 34.01
CA ALA A 52 -17.22 16.74 35.00
C ALA A 52 -18.65 16.92 35.57
N LYS A 53 -19.40 15.86 35.86
CA LYS A 53 -19.51 15.18 37.18
C LYS A 53 -20.79 14.27 37.14
N PRO A 54 -21.07 13.42 38.14
CA PRO A 54 -20.18 12.71 39.07
C PRO A 54 -20.50 11.18 39.14
N SER A 55 -19.78 10.46 40.01
CA SER A 55 -20.02 9.05 40.34
C SER A 55 -21.32 8.82 41.13
N SER A 56 -21.97 7.68 40.90
CA SER A 56 -22.73 6.95 41.94
C SER A 56 -22.42 5.45 41.87
N LYS A 57 -22.43 4.77 43.03
CA LYS A 57 -22.36 3.31 43.19
C LYS A 57 -23.65 2.84 43.85
N LEU A 58 -24.21 1.69 43.45
CA LEU A 58 -24.81 0.75 44.42
C LEU A 58 -25.01 -0.69 43.90
N THR A 59 -24.66 -1.64 44.76
CA THR A 59 -25.17 -3.02 44.94
C THR A 59 -25.83 -3.84 43.81
N LYS A 60 -25.17 -4.97 43.49
CA LYS A 60 -25.68 -6.37 43.59
C LYS A 60 -27.20 -6.61 43.69
N LYS A 61 -27.73 -7.47 42.80
CA LYS A 61 -28.53 -8.67 43.17
C LYS A 61 -28.49 -9.75 42.07
N THR A 62 -29.15 -10.89 42.29
CA THR A 62 -28.88 -12.19 41.63
C THR A 62 -30.15 -12.96 41.21
N GLY A 63 -30.03 -13.83 40.20
CA GLY A 63 -31.04 -14.82 39.75
C GLY A 63 -31.95 -14.32 38.61
N SER A 64 -32.65 -15.17 37.83
CA SER A 64 -32.53 -16.62 37.59
C SER A 64 -33.51 -17.05 36.46
N GLN A 65 -33.36 -18.25 35.90
CA GLN A 65 -34.02 -18.80 34.70
C GLN A 65 -35.57 -18.92 34.72
N SER A 66 -36.20 -18.65 33.57
CA SER A 66 -37.40 -19.31 32.96
C SER A 66 -37.81 -18.47 31.72
N VAL A 67 -37.92 -18.91 30.45
CA VAL A 67 -38.39 -20.15 29.81
C VAL A 67 -39.90 -20.41 29.98
N GLU A 68 -40.68 -20.01 28.96
CA GLU A 68 -41.77 -20.74 28.26
C GLU A 68 -42.44 -19.75 27.25
N LEU A 69 -42.43 -20.05 25.94
CA LEU A 69 -43.48 -20.68 25.11
C LEU A 69 -44.62 -19.73 24.64
N ALA A 70 -45.04 -19.92 23.38
CA ALA A 70 -46.13 -19.19 22.70
C ALA A 70 -47.36 -20.12 22.50
N PRO A 71 -48.49 -19.67 21.90
CA PRO A 71 -48.57 -19.60 20.44
C PRO A 71 -49.42 -18.44 19.83
N ASP A 72 -49.43 -18.45 18.50
CA ASP A 72 -50.34 -17.88 17.47
C ASP A 72 -51.62 -17.10 17.84
N ASP A 73 -51.95 -16.06 17.03
CA ASP A 73 -52.96 -16.23 15.96
C ASP A 73 -52.91 -15.15 14.84
N GLN A 74 -53.63 -15.38 13.73
CA GLN A 74 -53.80 -14.53 12.52
C GLN A 74 -55.24 -14.73 11.95
N PRO A 75 -55.71 -14.14 10.81
CA PRO A 75 -55.22 -13.04 9.95
C PRO A 75 -56.36 -12.00 9.61
N GLN A 76 -56.32 -11.40 8.41
CA GLN A 76 -57.39 -10.59 7.73
C GLN A 76 -57.59 -9.13 8.19
N SER A 77 -58.02 -8.16 7.35
CA SER A 77 -57.98 -7.97 5.88
C SER A 77 -58.27 -6.50 5.48
N ALA A 78 -57.84 -6.04 4.29
CA ALA A 78 -58.18 -4.74 3.66
C ALA A 78 -59.57 -4.80 2.93
N PRO A 79 -60.11 -3.77 2.19
CA PRO A 79 -59.54 -2.48 1.70
C PRO A 79 -60.49 -1.23 1.72
N GLY A 80 -60.10 -0.07 1.13
CA GLY A 80 -61.07 1.03 0.83
C GLY A 80 -60.58 2.46 0.47
N ALA A 81 -60.31 2.72 -0.82
CA ALA A 81 -60.45 3.95 -1.66
C ALA A 81 -60.54 5.44 -1.14
N VAL A 82 -59.63 6.28 -1.68
CA VAL A 82 -59.81 7.58 -2.41
C VAL A 82 -60.13 8.95 -1.70
N ASP A 83 -59.50 10.00 -2.26
CA ASP A 83 -59.39 11.47 -1.99
C ASP A 83 -60.66 12.30 -2.42
N PRO A 84 -60.74 13.68 -2.38
CA PRO A 84 -59.84 14.73 -1.84
C PRO A 84 -60.52 15.88 -1.01
N GLY A 85 -59.76 16.78 -0.36
CA GLY A 85 -60.32 18.06 0.20
C GLY A 85 -59.38 19.02 0.96
N LYS A 86 -59.31 20.30 0.51
CA LYS A 86 -58.43 21.42 0.93
C LYS A 86 -58.46 21.93 2.41
N GLU A 87 -57.25 22.26 2.89
CA GLU A 87 -56.80 23.49 3.62
C GLU A 87 -57.29 23.95 5.02
N SER A 88 -56.28 24.37 5.81
CA SER A 88 -56.26 25.37 6.91
C SER A 88 -56.69 24.96 8.34
N GLY A 89 -56.08 25.60 9.36
CA GLY A 89 -56.52 25.52 10.77
C GLY A 89 -55.45 25.06 11.78
N ALA A 90 -54.80 26.02 12.45
CA ALA A 90 -53.71 25.85 13.41
C ALA A 90 -53.92 24.88 14.61
N GLY A 91 -52.79 24.34 15.13
CA GLY A 91 -52.55 24.28 16.58
C GLY A 91 -52.82 22.98 17.33
N GLY A 92 -51.88 22.03 17.30
CA GLY A 92 -51.91 20.85 18.18
C GLY A 92 -50.52 20.33 18.56
N ARG A 93 -50.08 20.53 19.81
CA ARG A 93 -48.88 19.87 20.36
C ARG A 93 -49.22 18.43 20.75
N SER A 94 -48.81 17.46 19.94
CA SER A 94 -48.71 16.06 20.37
C SER A 94 -47.27 15.57 20.18
N GLY A 95 -46.64 15.14 21.28
CA GLY A 95 -45.26 14.68 21.27
C GLY A 95 -45.19 13.23 20.83
N SER A 96 -45.02 12.99 19.53
CA SER A 96 -44.74 11.65 19.01
C SER A 96 -43.36 11.18 19.51
N GLN A 97 -43.36 10.30 20.51
CA GLN A 97 -42.17 9.59 20.93
C GLN A 97 -41.70 8.70 19.77
N GLN A 98 -40.70 9.16 19.02
CA GLN A 98 -39.99 8.30 18.08
C GLN A 98 -39.34 7.17 18.87
N ALA A 99 -39.80 5.94 18.64
CA ALA A 99 -39.14 4.75 19.15
C ALA A 99 -37.66 4.79 18.72
N PRO A 100 -36.69 4.43 19.58
CA PRO A 100 -35.28 4.46 19.23
C PRO A 100 -35.04 3.66 17.94
N ALA A 101 -34.63 4.35 16.88
CA ALA A 101 -34.31 3.70 15.62
C ALA A 101 -33.21 2.66 15.89
N LEU A 102 -33.51 1.39 15.60
CA LEU A 102 -32.53 0.30 15.68
C LEU A 102 -31.26 0.77 14.95
N PRO A 103 -30.08 0.73 15.60
CA PRO A 103 -28.87 1.28 15.02
C PRO A 103 -28.61 0.57 13.70
N LYS A 104 -28.62 1.33 12.59
CA LYS A 104 -28.34 0.80 11.26
C LYS A 104 -27.03 0.01 11.34
N PRO A 105 -26.94 -1.22 10.80
CA PRO A 105 -25.70 -1.99 10.81
C PRO A 105 -24.56 -1.12 10.28
N SER A 106 -23.49 -0.96 11.06
CA SER A 106 -22.37 -0.10 10.66
C SER A 106 -21.84 -0.53 9.29
N ASP A 107 -21.57 0.45 8.43
CA ASP A 107 -21.00 0.21 7.12
C ASP A 107 -19.52 -0.21 7.16
N ASP A 108 -18.88 -0.18 8.32
CA ASP A 108 -17.49 -0.61 8.47
C ASP A 108 -17.29 -2.13 8.30
N MET A 109 -16.08 -2.50 7.88
CA MET A 109 -15.57 -3.86 8.01
C MET A 109 -15.24 -4.16 9.48
N LYS A 110 -15.48 -5.38 9.97
CA LYS A 110 -15.21 -5.81 11.36
C LYS A 110 -13.94 -6.63 11.46
N LEU A 111 -13.16 -6.44 12.52
CA LEU A 111 -11.91 -7.16 12.76
C LEU A 111 -12.15 -8.63 13.10
N HIS A 112 -11.36 -9.51 12.49
CA HIS A 112 -11.23 -10.93 12.80
C HIS A 112 -9.75 -11.31 12.89
N PHE A 113 -9.31 -11.76 14.06
CA PHE A 113 -8.01 -12.40 14.22
C PHE A 113 -8.03 -13.81 13.57
N LEU A 114 -6.87 -14.27 13.10
CA LEU A 114 -6.70 -15.61 12.57
C LEU A 114 -6.97 -16.67 13.65
N LYS A 115 -7.66 -17.76 13.29
CA LYS A 115 -7.81 -18.91 14.20
C LYS A 115 -6.48 -19.62 14.44
N ASN A 116 -5.58 -19.58 13.47
CA ASN A 116 -4.22 -20.12 13.59
C ASN A 116 -3.30 -19.10 14.25
N THR A 117 -3.27 -19.09 15.58
CA THR A 117 -2.46 -18.16 16.40
C THR A 117 -0.95 -18.32 16.24
N GLN A 118 -0.48 -19.34 15.52
CA GLN A 118 0.94 -19.49 15.16
C GLN A 118 1.36 -18.62 13.98
N VAL A 119 0.42 -17.94 13.31
CA VAL A 119 0.69 -16.99 12.22
C VAL A 119 0.47 -15.57 12.72
N THR A 120 1.58 -14.85 12.90
CA THR A 120 1.65 -13.61 13.68
C THR A 120 2.08 -12.40 12.86
N CYS A 121 1.85 -11.22 13.40
CA CYS A 121 2.56 -10.00 13.06
C CYS A 121 4.05 -10.09 13.46
N ASN A 122 4.86 -9.09 13.08
CA ASN A 122 6.30 -9.05 13.34
C ASN A 122 6.66 -9.24 14.83
N ASP A 123 5.89 -8.65 15.74
CA ASP A 123 6.13 -8.70 17.19
C ASP A 123 5.60 -9.98 17.90
N GLY A 124 4.98 -10.90 17.16
CA GLY A 124 4.36 -12.10 17.69
C GLY A 124 2.89 -11.96 18.09
N THR A 125 2.26 -10.79 17.91
CA THR A 125 0.81 -10.65 18.09
C THR A 125 0.03 -11.37 16.98
N ALA A 126 -1.20 -11.81 17.27
CA ALA A 126 -2.02 -12.55 16.30
C ALA A 126 -2.33 -11.67 15.08
N ALA A 127 -2.02 -12.16 13.87
CA ALA A 127 -2.44 -11.47 12.64
C ALA A 127 -3.96 -11.66 12.40
N GLY A 128 -4.51 -10.95 11.43
CA GLY A 128 -5.96 -10.94 11.18
C GLY A 128 -6.33 -10.15 9.93
N PHE A 129 -7.64 -9.96 9.75
CA PHE A 129 -8.25 -9.27 8.63
C PHE A 129 -9.54 -8.57 9.07
N TYR A 130 -9.93 -7.51 8.38
CA TYR A 130 -11.25 -6.93 8.50
C TYR A 130 -12.16 -7.49 7.41
N LEU A 131 -13.44 -7.72 7.73
CA LEU A 131 -14.44 -8.30 6.81
C LEU A 131 -15.74 -7.48 6.79
N LYS A 132 -16.29 -7.27 5.59
CA LYS A 132 -17.70 -6.92 5.37
C LYS A 132 -18.34 -7.93 4.41
N GLU A 133 -19.32 -8.68 4.93
CA GLU A 133 -20.05 -9.71 4.18
C GLU A 133 -21.24 -9.11 3.43
N PHE A 134 -21.37 -9.42 2.14
CA PHE A 134 -22.51 -9.08 1.31
C PHE A 134 -23.23 -10.37 0.92
N LYS A 135 -24.23 -10.77 1.71
CA LYS A 135 -24.99 -12.01 1.52
C LYS A 135 -25.57 -12.09 0.11
N GLY A 136 -25.33 -13.20 -0.57
CA GLY A 136 -25.71 -13.43 -1.98
C GLY A 136 -24.66 -12.99 -3.01
N SER A 137 -23.71 -12.12 -2.64
CA SER A 137 -22.63 -11.72 -3.55
C SER A 137 -21.62 -12.85 -3.72
N LYS A 138 -21.35 -13.21 -4.98
CA LYS A 138 -20.32 -14.20 -5.38
C LYS A 138 -19.00 -13.54 -5.82
N ARG A 139 -18.86 -12.23 -5.57
CA ARG A 139 -17.61 -11.49 -5.72
C ARG A 139 -16.93 -11.35 -4.36
N TRP A 140 -15.61 -11.44 -4.35
CA TRP A 140 -14.76 -11.16 -3.20
C TRP A 140 -13.64 -10.21 -3.63
N LEU A 141 -13.34 -9.23 -2.78
CA LEU A 141 -12.24 -8.30 -2.94
C LEU A 141 -11.36 -8.41 -1.68
N ILE A 142 -10.15 -8.93 -1.85
CA ILE A 142 -9.18 -9.17 -0.78
C ILE A 142 -8.03 -8.20 -0.98
N PHE A 143 -7.92 -7.21 -0.11
CA PHE A 143 -6.97 -6.11 -0.21
C PHE A 143 -5.77 -6.30 0.73
N LEU A 144 -4.57 -6.16 0.18
CA LEU A 144 -3.30 -6.15 0.88
C LEU A 144 -2.86 -4.69 1.16
N GLU A 145 -2.77 -4.32 2.43
CA GLU A 145 -2.17 -3.04 2.84
C GLU A 145 -0.67 -2.98 2.46
N GLY A 146 -0.15 -1.76 2.29
CA GLY A 146 1.24 -1.51 1.96
C GLY A 146 1.97 -0.68 3.02
N GLY A 147 3.11 -0.10 2.64
CA GLY A 147 3.93 0.74 3.52
C GLY A 147 5.30 0.14 3.83
N TRP A 148 6.18 0.11 2.82
CA TRP A 148 7.61 -0.24 2.95
C TRP A 148 7.88 -1.65 3.50
N CYS A 149 9.12 -1.92 3.94
CA CYS A 149 9.56 -3.17 4.55
C CYS A 149 10.66 -2.87 5.59
N CYS A 150 11.22 -3.90 6.24
CA CYS A 150 12.48 -3.78 6.96
C CYS A 150 13.35 -5.02 6.72
N TYR A 151 14.66 -4.84 6.54
CA TYR A 151 15.53 -5.84 5.90
C TYR A 151 16.80 -6.17 6.71
N ASN A 152 16.98 -5.53 7.87
CA ASN A 152 17.96 -5.87 8.90
C ASN A 152 17.35 -5.53 10.27
N LYS A 153 18.05 -5.88 11.35
CA LYS A 153 17.59 -5.66 12.74
C LYS A 153 17.38 -4.17 13.04
N GLU A 154 18.23 -3.32 12.47
CA GLU A 154 18.33 -1.88 12.70
C GLU A 154 17.13 -1.15 12.08
N THR A 155 16.82 -1.45 10.81
CA THR A 155 15.62 -0.94 10.13
C THR A 155 14.34 -1.49 10.75
N CYS A 156 14.30 -2.74 11.20
CA CYS A 156 13.12 -3.28 11.88
C CYS A 156 12.90 -2.66 13.27
N ASN A 157 13.96 -2.42 14.05
CA ASN A 157 13.86 -1.69 15.32
C ASN A 157 13.42 -0.24 15.14
N SER A 158 13.96 0.46 14.14
CA SER A 158 13.52 1.81 13.76
C SER A 158 12.05 1.82 13.35
N ARG A 159 11.63 0.88 12.50
CA ARG A 159 10.24 0.72 12.05
C ARG A 159 9.29 0.40 13.20
N TYR A 160 9.67 -0.47 14.13
CA TYR A 160 8.85 -0.83 15.30
C TYR A 160 8.64 0.37 16.23
N LYS A 161 9.71 1.15 16.46
CA LYS A 161 9.64 2.38 17.27
C LYS A 161 8.78 3.47 16.63
N ASN A 162 8.88 3.65 15.31
CA ASN A 162 8.30 4.81 14.62
C ASN A 162 6.93 4.53 13.97
N ILE A 163 6.63 3.28 13.59
CA ILE A 163 5.38 2.88 12.91
C ILE A 163 4.89 1.50 13.42
N PRO A 164 4.64 1.33 14.74
CA PRO A 164 4.28 0.03 15.35
C PRO A 164 3.03 -0.61 14.73
N ARG A 165 2.07 0.19 14.24
CA ARG A 165 0.86 -0.30 13.54
C ARG A 165 1.12 -1.18 12.31
N LEU A 166 2.33 -1.12 11.73
CA LEU A 166 2.77 -1.95 10.60
C LEU A 166 3.67 -3.12 11.03
N MET A 167 3.70 -3.44 12.32
CA MET A 167 4.49 -4.53 12.93
C MET A 167 3.76 -5.26 14.07
N SER A 168 2.64 -4.72 14.57
CA SER A 168 1.81 -5.26 15.65
C SER A 168 0.32 -5.14 15.32
N SER A 169 -0.50 -6.03 15.88
CA SER A 169 -1.96 -5.91 15.90
C SER A 169 -2.54 -5.36 17.20
N SER A 170 -1.70 -5.03 18.19
CA SER A 170 -2.12 -4.59 19.54
C SER A 170 -3.06 -3.39 19.55
N GLU A 171 -2.91 -2.47 18.59
CA GLU A 171 -3.66 -1.21 18.50
C GLU A 171 -4.74 -1.22 17.40
N TRP A 172 -5.06 -2.39 16.84
CA TRP A 172 -6.06 -2.48 15.76
C TRP A 172 -7.48 -2.20 16.28
N ALA A 173 -8.12 -1.17 15.72
CA ALA A 173 -9.51 -0.84 15.99
C ALA A 173 -10.45 -2.00 15.64
N GLN A 174 -11.56 -2.15 16.37
CA GLN A 174 -12.51 -3.27 16.15
C GLN A 174 -13.29 -3.18 14.83
N THR A 175 -13.37 -1.99 14.24
CA THR A 175 -13.91 -1.76 12.89
C THR A 175 -12.97 -0.90 12.06
N ARG A 176 -13.09 -0.97 10.72
CA ARG A 176 -12.38 -0.12 9.76
C ARG A 176 -13.32 0.27 8.63
N LYS A 177 -13.52 1.56 8.42
CA LYS A 177 -14.25 2.09 7.25
C LYS A 177 -13.48 1.75 5.98
N GLY A 178 -14.20 1.30 4.94
CA GLY A 178 -13.65 1.15 3.59
C GLY A 178 -13.76 2.44 2.79
N THR A 179 -12.76 2.70 1.93
CA THR A 179 -12.68 3.89 1.05
C THR A 179 -12.22 3.48 -0.35
N GLY A 180 -12.53 4.31 -1.34
CA GLY A 180 -12.30 4.02 -2.76
C GLY A 180 -12.94 2.69 -3.17
N ILE A 181 -12.15 1.80 -3.78
CA ILE A 181 -12.59 0.45 -4.20
C ILE A 181 -13.04 -0.45 -3.03
N LEU A 182 -12.75 -0.07 -1.78
CA LEU A 182 -13.21 -0.76 -0.56
C LEU A 182 -14.46 -0.14 0.05
N SER A 183 -14.97 0.97 -0.50
CA SER A 183 -16.21 1.58 -0.04
C SER A 183 -17.42 0.72 -0.42
N SER A 184 -18.44 0.74 0.44
CA SER A 184 -19.74 0.13 0.18
C SER A 184 -20.80 1.09 -0.34
N GLN A 185 -20.46 2.37 -0.52
CA GLN A 185 -21.35 3.35 -1.13
C GLN A 185 -21.22 3.25 -2.65
N ALA A 186 -22.35 3.25 -3.37
CA ALA A 186 -22.33 3.10 -4.83
C ALA A 186 -21.75 4.33 -5.54
N GLU A 187 -21.78 5.48 -4.87
CA GLU A 187 -21.29 6.77 -5.31
C GLU A 187 -19.75 6.80 -5.28
N GLU A 188 -19.14 6.20 -4.26
CA GLU A 188 -17.68 6.07 -4.11
C GLU A 188 -17.14 4.83 -4.85
N ASN A 189 -17.95 3.76 -5.00
CA ASN A 189 -17.53 2.50 -5.62
C ASN A 189 -18.56 1.93 -6.64
N PRO A 190 -18.76 2.57 -7.82
CA PRO A 190 -19.88 2.29 -8.72
C PRO A 190 -20.02 0.86 -9.25
N HIS A 191 -19.01 0.01 -9.10
CA HIS A 191 -18.95 -1.33 -9.73
C HIS A 191 -18.66 -2.47 -8.76
N TRP A 192 -18.06 -2.20 -7.59
CA TRP A 192 -17.69 -3.22 -6.61
C TRP A 192 -18.29 -3.01 -5.21
N TRP A 193 -19.09 -1.97 -4.97
CA TRP A 193 -19.66 -1.65 -3.63
C TRP A 193 -20.38 -2.80 -2.93
N ASN A 194 -20.92 -3.77 -3.68
CA ASN A 194 -21.62 -4.96 -3.18
C ASN A 194 -20.81 -6.27 -3.25
N THR A 195 -19.48 -6.19 -3.36
CA THR A 195 -18.57 -7.32 -3.21
C THR A 195 -18.38 -7.67 -1.74
N ASN A 196 -18.09 -8.93 -1.39
CA ASN A 196 -17.55 -9.22 -0.05
C ASN A 196 -16.18 -8.55 0.08
N ILE A 197 -15.98 -7.70 1.08
CA ILE A 197 -14.78 -6.88 1.24
C ILE A 197 -13.93 -7.43 2.37
N VAL A 198 -12.66 -7.71 2.07
CA VAL A 198 -11.66 -8.17 3.03
C VAL A 198 -10.46 -7.24 2.96
N PHE A 199 -10.05 -6.70 4.10
CA PHE A 199 -8.84 -5.89 4.23
C PHE A 199 -7.86 -6.61 5.14
N ILE A 200 -6.68 -6.95 4.65
CA ILE A 200 -5.61 -7.59 5.44
C ILE A 200 -4.59 -6.50 5.81
N PRO A 201 -4.47 -6.08 7.09
CA PRO A 201 -3.50 -5.07 7.48
C PRO A 201 -2.07 -5.61 7.42
N TYR A 202 -1.13 -4.73 7.10
CA TYR A 202 0.25 -5.12 6.80
C TYR A 202 1.14 -5.03 8.05
N CYS A 203 1.15 -6.10 8.84
CA CYS A 203 1.97 -6.21 10.05
C CYS A 203 3.16 -7.17 9.94
N SER A 204 3.59 -7.52 8.72
CA SER A 204 4.66 -8.49 8.45
C SER A 204 5.96 -7.89 7.88
N SER A 205 5.95 -6.64 7.41
CA SER A 205 7.16 -5.88 6.98
C SER A 205 8.05 -6.55 5.92
N ASP A 206 7.51 -7.51 5.17
CA ASP A 206 8.22 -8.46 4.30
C ASP A 206 7.73 -8.46 2.83
N VAL A 207 7.01 -7.40 2.43
CA VAL A 207 6.37 -7.27 1.10
C VAL A 207 5.44 -8.47 0.79
N TRP A 208 4.79 -9.01 1.83
CA TRP A 208 3.93 -10.20 1.79
C TRP A 208 4.62 -11.47 1.30
N SER A 209 5.95 -11.53 1.35
CA SER A 209 6.74 -12.67 0.87
C SER A 209 7.13 -13.66 1.95
N GLY A 210 7.17 -13.25 3.23
CA GLY A 210 7.83 -13.99 4.30
C GLY A 210 7.12 -15.26 4.76
N THR A 211 7.92 -16.19 5.30
CA THR A 211 7.46 -17.41 5.99
C THR A 211 8.18 -17.70 7.31
N ALA A 212 9.13 -16.86 7.73
CA ALA A 212 9.86 -17.03 8.98
C ALA A 212 8.96 -16.76 10.20
N PRO A 213 8.74 -17.72 11.12
CA PRO A 213 8.07 -17.45 12.39
C PRO A 213 8.99 -16.63 13.32
N PRO A 214 8.44 -15.88 14.30
CA PRO A 214 9.26 -15.26 15.34
C PRO A 214 10.04 -16.33 16.15
N PRO A 215 11.30 -16.09 16.52
CA PRO A 215 12.09 -17.06 17.28
C PRO A 215 11.49 -17.43 18.65
N LYS A 216 11.69 -18.70 19.04
CA LYS A 216 11.03 -19.31 20.21
C LYS A 216 11.60 -18.88 21.56
N THR A 217 12.71 -18.15 21.60
CA THR A 217 13.41 -17.76 22.83
C THR A 217 13.76 -16.29 22.81
N LYS A 218 13.19 -15.49 23.72
CA LYS A 218 13.66 -14.12 23.99
C LYS A 218 15.01 -14.15 24.71
N GLN A 219 16.11 -14.22 23.95
CA GLN A 219 17.46 -14.26 24.52
C GLN A 219 17.93 -12.83 24.85
N GLY A 220 17.94 -12.50 26.14
CA GLY A 220 18.33 -11.18 26.64
C GLY A 220 17.20 -10.14 26.63
N LYS A 221 17.48 -8.97 27.21
CA LYS A 221 16.49 -7.87 27.36
C LYS A 221 16.34 -6.98 26.12
N ASP A 222 17.36 -6.97 25.25
CA ASP A 222 17.58 -5.87 24.28
C ASP A 222 17.54 -6.32 22.81
N THR A 223 16.94 -7.49 22.52
CA THR A 223 16.70 -7.94 21.14
C THR A 223 15.25 -8.39 20.93
N ALA A 224 14.49 -7.55 20.20
CA ALA A 224 13.26 -7.98 19.56
C ALA A 224 13.64 -8.74 18.28
N GLU A 225 13.46 -10.06 18.28
CA GLU A 225 13.61 -10.88 17.09
C GLU A 225 12.24 -11.04 16.41
N TYR A 226 12.09 -10.44 15.24
CA TYR A 226 10.80 -10.33 14.56
C TYR A 226 10.48 -11.57 13.71
N GLY A 227 9.19 -11.94 13.66
CA GLY A 227 8.66 -12.86 12.64
C GLY A 227 8.38 -12.14 11.32
N PHE A 228 8.33 -12.87 10.21
CA PHE A 228 8.04 -12.35 8.87
C PHE A 228 7.16 -13.37 8.13
N MET A 229 5.84 -13.21 8.24
CA MET A 229 4.88 -14.27 7.92
C MET A 229 3.85 -13.87 6.85
N GLY A 230 4.08 -12.82 6.06
CA GLY A 230 3.08 -12.22 5.16
C GLY A 230 2.47 -13.19 4.15
N SER A 231 3.27 -14.09 3.56
CA SER A 231 2.73 -15.10 2.62
C SER A 231 1.89 -16.17 3.36
N LEU A 232 2.19 -16.43 4.64
CA LEU A 232 1.39 -17.30 5.51
C LEU A 232 0.12 -16.62 6.02
N ILE A 233 0.15 -15.32 6.33
CA ILE A 233 -1.03 -14.54 6.73
C ILE A 233 -2.09 -14.62 5.63
N ILE A 234 -1.73 -14.34 4.36
CA ILE A 234 -2.65 -14.47 3.22
C ILE A 234 -3.24 -15.89 3.15
N ARG A 235 -2.39 -16.92 3.31
CA ARG A 235 -2.82 -18.33 3.26
C ARG A 235 -3.82 -18.68 4.36
N GLU A 236 -3.61 -18.23 5.59
CA GLU A 236 -4.56 -18.50 6.69
C GLU A 236 -5.82 -17.65 6.60
N VAL A 237 -5.77 -16.40 6.10
CA VAL A 237 -6.98 -15.61 5.82
C VAL A 237 -7.87 -16.34 4.81
N ILE A 238 -7.32 -16.86 3.71
CA ILE A 238 -8.10 -17.64 2.74
C ILE A 238 -8.78 -18.88 3.38
N LYS A 239 -8.13 -19.54 4.36
CA LYS A 239 -8.76 -20.63 5.13
C LYS A 239 -9.89 -20.13 6.02
N ASP A 240 -9.69 -19.04 6.76
CA ASP A 240 -10.70 -18.51 7.68
C ASP A 240 -11.91 -17.88 6.96
N LEU A 241 -11.77 -17.56 5.68
CA LEU A 241 -12.87 -17.19 4.78
C LEU A 241 -13.65 -18.40 4.20
N VAL A 242 -13.17 -19.64 4.33
CA VAL A 242 -13.93 -20.85 3.92
C VAL A 242 -15.31 -20.93 4.61
N PRO A 243 -15.44 -20.86 5.96
CA PRO A 243 -16.73 -20.80 6.63
C PRO A 243 -17.49 -19.48 6.42
N LYS A 244 -16.90 -18.48 5.74
CA LYS A 244 -17.55 -17.24 5.32
C LYS A 244 -18.08 -17.29 3.88
N GLY A 245 -17.91 -18.41 3.17
CA GLY A 245 -18.49 -18.63 1.86
C GLY A 245 -17.60 -18.28 0.65
N ILE A 246 -16.28 -18.12 0.84
CA ILE A 246 -15.37 -17.88 -0.30
C ILE A 246 -15.36 -19.04 -1.30
N LYS A 247 -15.72 -20.26 -0.88
CA LYS A 247 -15.88 -21.42 -1.77
C LYS A 247 -16.99 -21.24 -2.82
N GLN A 248 -18.00 -20.41 -2.54
CA GLN A 248 -19.10 -20.10 -3.46
C GLN A 248 -18.82 -18.87 -4.34
N ALA A 249 -17.62 -18.31 -4.26
CA ALA A 249 -17.18 -17.23 -5.13
C ALA A 249 -17.14 -17.67 -6.60
N LYS A 250 -17.37 -16.70 -7.50
CA LYS A 250 -17.13 -16.83 -8.94
C LYS A 250 -16.04 -15.88 -9.43
N VAL A 251 -15.76 -14.80 -8.69
CA VAL A 251 -14.56 -13.97 -8.86
C VAL A 251 -13.97 -13.66 -7.49
N VAL A 252 -12.66 -13.84 -7.35
CA VAL A 252 -11.88 -13.33 -6.21
C VAL A 252 -10.82 -12.38 -6.75
N MET A 253 -10.94 -11.10 -6.44
CA MET A 253 -9.92 -10.09 -6.74
C MET A 253 -8.95 -9.99 -5.57
N LEU A 254 -7.69 -10.33 -5.79
CA LEU A 254 -6.59 -10.00 -4.89
C LEU A 254 -6.07 -8.62 -5.28
N ALA A 255 -6.42 -7.60 -4.50
CA ALA A 255 -5.98 -6.23 -4.68
C ALA A 255 -4.87 -5.88 -3.67
N GLY A 256 -4.10 -4.84 -3.95
CA GLY A 256 -3.15 -4.30 -2.98
C GLY A 256 -2.48 -3.03 -3.49
N THR A 257 -2.06 -2.19 -2.56
CA THR A 257 -1.38 -0.92 -2.87
C THR A 257 0.06 -0.91 -2.35
N SER A 258 0.99 -0.21 -3.03
CA SER A 258 2.39 -0.11 -2.61
C SER A 258 3.05 -1.49 -2.49
N ALA A 259 3.76 -1.76 -1.39
CA ALA A 259 4.25 -3.10 -1.02
C ALA A 259 3.15 -4.19 -1.01
N GLY A 260 1.88 -3.84 -0.79
CA GLY A 260 0.72 -4.72 -0.96
C GLY A 260 0.44 -5.06 -2.42
N GLY A 261 0.64 -4.11 -3.35
CA GLY A 261 0.54 -4.34 -4.80
C GLY A 261 1.62 -5.31 -5.31
N THR A 262 2.86 -5.14 -4.85
CA THR A 262 3.92 -6.14 -5.09
C THR A 262 3.57 -7.48 -4.41
N GLY A 263 2.94 -7.45 -3.24
CA GLY A 263 2.38 -8.60 -2.54
C GLY A 263 1.33 -9.38 -3.34
N VAL A 264 0.50 -8.71 -4.17
CA VAL A 264 -0.43 -9.36 -5.11
C VAL A 264 0.37 -10.21 -6.11
N LEU A 265 1.36 -9.61 -6.78
CA LEU A 265 2.19 -10.29 -7.78
C LEU A 265 2.86 -11.54 -7.19
N LEU A 266 3.42 -11.44 -5.98
CA LEU A 266 4.14 -12.50 -5.29
C LEU A 266 3.25 -13.65 -4.74
N ASN A 267 1.93 -13.45 -4.67
CA ASN A 267 1.01 -14.41 -4.03
C ASN A 267 -0.19 -14.84 -4.86
N ILE A 268 -0.52 -14.18 -5.98
CA ILE A 268 -1.74 -14.46 -6.74
C ILE A 268 -1.86 -15.93 -7.21
N GLU A 269 -0.78 -16.51 -7.73
CA GLU A 269 -0.77 -17.92 -8.17
C GLU A 269 -0.94 -18.89 -6.98
N LYS A 270 -0.45 -18.52 -5.78
CA LYS A 270 -0.65 -19.30 -4.55
C LYS A 270 -2.10 -19.24 -4.09
N VAL A 271 -2.73 -18.05 -4.13
CA VAL A 271 -4.15 -17.85 -3.80
C VAL A 271 -5.06 -18.59 -4.79
N SER A 272 -4.74 -18.53 -6.09
CA SER A 272 -5.41 -19.30 -7.14
C SER A 272 -5.32 -20.81 -6.89
N SER A 273 -4.11 -21.34 -6.68
CA SER A 273 -3.88 -22.76 -6.37
C SER A 273 -4.60 -23.19 -5.08
N GLN A 274 -4.57 -22.36 -4.03
CA GLN A 274 -5.22 -22.66 -2.75
C GLN A 274 -6.74 -22.70 -2.87
N LEU A 275 -7.35 -21.75 -3.60
CA LEU A 275 -8.80 -21.75 -3.82
C LEU A 275 -9.24 -22.95 -4.67
N GLN A 276 -8.45 -23.34 -5.68
CA GLN A 276 -8.68 -24.56 -6.45
C GLN A 276 -8.60 -25.81 -5.56
N GLN A 277 -7.56 -25.94 -4.72
CA GLN A 277 -7.38 -27.04 -3.76
C GLN A 277 -8.51 -27.12 -2.73
N LEU A 278 -9.06 -25.97 -2.32
CA LEU A 278 -10.24 -25.90 -1.44
C LEU A 278 -11.54 -26.25 -2.17
N GLY A 279 -11.53 -26.47 -3.48
CA GLY A 279 -12.71 -26.78 -4.29
C GLY A 279 -13.60 -25.56 -4.54
N ALA A 280 -13.00 -24.41 -4.88
CA ALA A 280 -13.69 -23.21 -5.33
C ALA A 280 -13.53 -23.02 -6.85
N GLU A 281 -14.62 -22.78 -7.56
CA GLU A 281 -14.65 -22.54 -9.02
C GLU A 281 -14.43 -21.06 -9.38
N ALA A 282 -13.66 -20.33 -8.58
CA ALA A 282 -13.56 -18.87 -8.66
C ALA A 282 -12.44 -18.44 -9.62
N GLN A 283 -12.74 -17.52 -10.54
CA GLN A 283 -11.69 -16.85 -11.32
C GLN A 283 -10.93 -15.89 -10.39
N VAL A 284 -9.68 -16.22 -10.08
CA VAL A 284 -8.78 -15.31 -9.35
C VAL A 284 -8.23 -14.25 -10.29
N ARG A 285 -8.19 -13.00 -9.84
CA ARG A 285 -7.72 -11.83 -10.60
C ARG A 285 -6.88 -10.93 -9.70
N GLY A 286 -5.92 -10.20 -10.25
CA GLY A 286 -5.07 -9.29 -9.48
C GLY A 286 -5.27 -7.81 -9.82
N LEU A 287 -5.31 -6.95 -8.81
CA LEU A 287 -5.29 -5.50 -8.97
C LEU A 287 -4.07 -4.93 -8.23
N VAL A 288 -3.07 -4.51 -9.00
CA VAL A 288 -1.75 -4.11 -8.52
C VAL A 288 -1.66 -2.59 -8.57
N ASP A 289 -1.81 -1.90 -7.44
CA ASP A 289 -1.70 -0.44 -7.34
C ASP A 289 -0.34 -0.02 -6.78
N SER A 290 0.37 0.87 -7.47
CA SER A 290 1.65 1.44 -7.02
C SER A 290 2.70 0.41 -6.57
N GLY A 291 2.64 -0.80 -7.13
CA GLY A 291 3.46 -1.97 -6.77
C GLY A 291 4.42 -2.42 -7.88
N TRP A 292 4.50 -1.66 -8.97
CA TRP A 292 5.29 -1.97 -10.16
C TRP A 292 6.56 -1.09 -10.19
N PHE A 293 7.59 -1.56 -9.50
CA PHE A 293 8.87 -0.88 -9.41
C PHE A 293 9.85 -1.31 -10.51
N LEU A 294 10.88 -0.48 -10.71
CA LEU A 294 12.09 -0.71 -11.51
C LEU A 294 13.31 -0.78 -10.58
N GLU A 295 14.37 -1.48 -10.99
CA GLU A 295 15.61 -1.50 -10.20
C GLU A 295 16.26 -0.12 -10.16
N SER A 296 16.89 0.18 -9.03
CA SER A 296 17.61 1.44 -8.84
C SER A 296 18.80 1.57 -9.80
N LYS A 297 19.02 2.79 -10.28
CA LYS A 297 20.15 3.19 -11.14
C LYS A 297 21.35 3.68 -10.33
N GLN A 298 21.21 3.87 -9.02
CA GLN A 298 22.32 4.24 -8.16
C GLN A 298 23.43 3.20 -8.28
N GLN A 299 24.65 3.66 -8.59
CA GLN A 299 25.80 2.76 -8.59
C GLN A 299 26.03 2.21 -7.19
N LYS A 300 26.58 0.99 -7.12
CA LYS A 300 26.81 0.28 -5.85
C LYS A 300 27.56 1.17 -4.86
N ALA A 301 26.89 1.61 -3.79
CA ALA A 301 27.58 1.96 -2.57
C ALA A 301 28.39 0.72 -2.15
N PRO A 302 29.71 0.82 -1.93
CA PRO A 302 30.53 -0.32 -1.53
C PRO A 302 30.14 -0.73 -0.12
N GLU A 303 29.32 -1.78 -0.05
CA GLU A 303 28.63 -2.28 1.15
C GLU A 303 27.62 -1.28 1.72
N CYS A 304 26.31 -1.60 1.69
CA CYS A 304 25.30 -0.83 2.40
C CYS A 304 25.47 -1.05 3.92
N PRO A 305 26.00 -0.09 4.69
CA PRO A 305 26.20 -0.24 6.13
C PRO A 305 24.82 -0.19 6.80
N ASP A 306 24.64 -0.90 7.91
CA ASP A 306 23.32 -1.05 8.53
C ASP A 306 22.76 0.27 9.16
N SER A 307 23.54 1.35 9.09
CA SER A 307 23.18 2.73 9.45
C SER A 307 22.71 3.63 8.29
N ILE A 308 22.74 3.16 7.03
CA ILE A 308 22.36 3.95 5.84
C ILE A 308 21.27 3.22 5.05
N SER A 309 20.36 3.96 4.41
CA SER A 309 19.31 3.38 3.56
C SER A 309 19.92 2.67 2.35
N CYS A 310 19.68 1.36 2.22
CA CYS A 310 20.08 0.59 1.04
C CYS A 310 19.23 0.93 -0.19
N THR A 311 19.77 0.65 -1.38
CA THR A 311 18.99 0.59 -2.63
C THR A 311 17.84 -0.44 -2.52
N PRO A 312 16.74 -0.34 -3.30
CA PRO A 312 15.69 -1.37 -3.36
C PRO A 312 16.25 -2.75 -3.63
N THR A 313 17.19 -2.82 -4.57
CA THR A 313 17.87 -4.03 -5.00
C THR A 313 18.57 -4.72 -3.83
N ASP A 314 19.23 -3.97 -2.95
CA ASP A 314 19.96 -4.53 -1.81
C ASP A 314 19.07 -4.70 -0.56
N ALA A 315 18.06 -3.86 -0.39
CA ALA A 315 16.98 -4.02 0.58
C ALA A 315 16.21 -5.34 0.36
N ILE A 316 15.84 -5.64 -0.89
CA ILE A 316 15.17 -6.90 -1.27
C ILE A 316 16.13 -8.09 -1.11
N LYS A 317 17.43 -7.98 -1.45
CA LYS A 317 18.41 -9.05 -1.21
C LYS A 317 18.65 -9.36 0.27
N LYS A 318 18.80 -8.33 1.12
CA LYS A 318 18.92 -8.49 2.59
C LYS A 318 17.61 -9.07 3.15
N GLY A 319 16.47 -8.47 2.76
CA GLY A 319 15.13 -8.85 3.19
C GLY A 319 14.74 -10.28 2.83
N LEU A 320 14.89 -10.71 1.58
CA LEU A 320 14.52 -12.05 1.10
C LEU A 320 15.15 -13.18 1.95
N ARG A 321 16.37 -12.96 2.45
CA ARG A 321 17.06 -13.86 3.39
C ARG A 321 16.47 -13.78 4.80
N LEU A 322 16.31 -12.57 5.34
CA LEU A 322 15.75 -12.33 6.67
C LEU A 322 14.32 -12.87 6.84
N TRP A 323 13.48 -12.69 5.81
CA TRP A 323 12.05 -13.03 5.84
C TRP A 323 11.75 -14.51 5.58
N ASN A 324 12.77 -15.30 5.17
CA ASN A 324 12.60 -16.57 4.47
C ASN A 324 11.54 -16.45 3.34
N GLY A 325 11.74 -15.46 2.46
CA GLY A 325 10.72 -15.02 1.51
C GLY A 325 10.51 -16.00 0.35
N VAL A 326 9.24 -16.24 -0.01
CA VAL A 326 8.86 -17.20 -1.06
C VAL A 326 8.30 -16.52 -2.30
N ILE A 327 9.08 -16.51 -3.39
CA ILE A 327 8.69 -15.97 -4.69
C ILE A 327 7.90 -16.98 -5.56
N PRO A 328 7.19 -16.56 -6.61
CA PRO A 328 6.52 -17.46 -7.56
C PRO A 328 7.49 -18.36 -8.33
N GLU A 329 7.19 -19.66 -8.37
CA GLU A 329 8.10 -20.71 -8.85
C GLU A 329 8.53 -20.53 -10.32
N LYS A 330 7.58 -20.21 -11.20
CA LYS A 330 7.85 -19.97 -12.63
C LYS A 330 8.78 -18.78 -12.89
N CYS A 331 8.88 -17.84 -11.96
CA CYS A 331 9.85 -16.75 -12.00
C CYS A 331 11.18 -17.18 -11.39
N ARG A 332 11.18 -17.90 -10.27
CA ARG A 332 12.38 -18.46 -9.64
C ARG A 332 13.24 -19.25 -10.62
N GLN A 333 12.59 -20.04 -11.48
CA GLN A 333 13.24 -20.88 -12.50
C GLN A 333 13.89 -20.09 -13.66
N GLN A 334 13.66 -18.78 -13.79
CA GLN A 334 14.28 -17.93 -14.81
C GLN A 334 15.63 -17.35 -14.36
N TYR A 335 15.94 -17.41 -13.06
CA TYR A 335 17.09 -16.74 -12.45
C TYR A 335 18.04 -17.72 -11.77
N LYS A 336 19.31 -17.33 -11.64
CA LYS A 336 20.30 -18.16 -10.93
C LYS A 336 20.06 -18.12 -9.43
N ARG A 337 20.58 -19.11 -8.71
CA ARG A 337 20.57 -19.12 -7.24
C ARG A 337 21.32 -17.89 -6.70
N GLY A 338 20.65 -17.08 -5.90
CA GLY A 338 21.12 -15.76 -5.43
C GLY A 338 20.57 -14.58 -6.22
N GLU A 339 19.88 -14.80 -7.34
CA GLU A 339 19.26 -13.77 -8.20
C GLU A 339 17.72 -13.72 -8.09
N GLU A 340 17.11 -14.53 -7.21
CA GLU A 340 15.66 -14.64 -7.00
C GLU A 340 14.98 -13.31 -6.63
N TRP A 341 15.74 -12.36 -6.09
CA TRP A 341 15.30 -11.00 -5.78
C TRP A 341 14.74 -10.26 -7.02
N GLN A 342 15.12 -10.66 -8.23
CA GLN A 342 14.58 -10.09 -9.48
C GLN A 342 13.06 -10.30 -9.63
N CYS A 343 12.49 -11.34 -8.99
CA CYS A 343 11.06 -11.60 -9.02
C CYS A 343 10.20 -10.64 -8.18
N PHE A 344 10.80 -9.66 -7.50
CA PHE A 344 10.05 -8.57 -6.84
C PHE A 344 9.69 -7.43 -7.82
N PHE A 345 10.31 -7.37 -8.99
CA PHE A 345 10.06 -6.34 -9.99
C PHE A 345 9.00 -6.79 -10.98
N GLY A 346 7.91 -6.01 -11.10
CA GLY A 346 6.71 -6.40 -11.85
C GLY A 346 7.00 -6.77 -13.30
N HIS A 347 7.83 -5.98 -13.99
CA HIS A 347 8.21 -6.19 -15.38
C HIS A 347 9.05 -7.46 -15.63
N LYS A 348 9.61 -8.08 -14.58
CA LYS A 348 10.30 -9.37 -14.64
C LYS A 348 9.41 -10.54 -14.27
N LEU A 349 8.54 -10.33 -13.29
CA LEU A 349 7.64 -11.37 -12.78
C LEU A 349 6.42 -11.61 -13.68
N TYR A 350 5.88 -10.56 -14.32
CA TYR A 350 4.59 -10.56 -15.01
C TYR A 350 4.41 -11.71 -16.02
N SER A 351 5.41 -11.94 -16.88
CA SER A 351 5.37 -12.96 -17.95
C SER A 351 5.30 -14.40 -17.44
N SER A 352 5.57 -14.64 -16.15
CA SER A 352 5.52 -15.96 -15.52
C SER A 352 4.18 -16.29 -14.85
N LEU A 353 3.33 -15.28 -14.65
CA LEU A 353 2.03 -15.40 -13.97
C LEU A 353 0.94 -15.86 -14.94
N THR A 354 -0.10 -16.53 -14.45
CA THR A 354 -1.23 -17.01 -15.28
C THR A 354 -2.57 -16.39 -14.92
N SER A 355 -2.72 -15.94 -13.67
CA SER A 355 -3.90 -15.21 -13.21
C SER A 355 -3.96 -13.82 -13.86
N PRO A 356 -5.09 -13.38 -14.43
CA PRO A 356 -5.18 -12.09 -15.10
C PRO A 356 -4.97 -10.92 -14.12
N LEU A 357 -4.18 -9.95 -14.53
CA LEU A 357 -3.83 -8.75 -13.77
C LEU A 357 -4.36 -7.48 -14.41
N PHE A 358 -4.63 -6.48 -13.57
CA PHE A 358 -4.75 -5.07 -13.93
C PHE A 358 -3.71 -4.28 -13.11
N VAL A 359 -2.86 -3.51 -13.78
CA VAL A 359 -1.80 -2.72 -13.14
C VAL A 359 -2.17 -1.24 -13.10
N VAL A 360 -2.19 -0.64 -11.92
CA VAL A 360 -2.36 0.80 -11.70
C VAL A 360 -1.02 1.35 -11.22
N GLN A 361 -0.39 2.25 -11.98
CA GLN A 361 0.96 2.70 -11.67
C GLN A 361 1.19 4.15 -12.09
N TRP A 362 1.47 5.02 -11.12
CA TRP A 362 1.94 6.38 -11.41
C TRP A 362 3.27 6.31 -12.15
N LEU A 363 3.39 7.07 -13.25
CA LEU A 363 4.62 7.11 -14.06
C LEU A 363 5.76 7.88 -13.38
N PHE A 364 5.48 8.62 -12.32
CA PHE A 364 6.45 9.29 -11.45
C PHE A 364 6.11 8.98 -9.99
N ASP A 365 6.04 7.70 -9.66
CA ASP A 365 5.65 7.22 -8.32
C ASP A 365 6.60 7.75 -7.23
N GLU A 366 6.05 8.37 -6.19
CA GLU A 366 6.86 9.01 -5.14
C GLU A 366 7.78 8.03 -4.40
N GLU A 367 7.40 6.75 -4.27
CA GLU A 367 8.26 5.76 -3.61
C GLU A 367 9.37 5.29 -4.55
N GLN A 368 9.10 5.19 -5.86
CA GLN A 368 10.11 4.94 -6.90
C GLN A 368 11.12 6.09 -7.01
N LEU A 369 10.73 7.32 -6.66
CA LEU A 369 11.62 8.48 -6.53
C LEU A 369 12.37 8.48 -5.18
N ARG A 370 11.68 8.17 -4.08
CA ARG A 370 12.29 8.14 -2.73
C ARG A 370 13.43 7.14 -2.62
N VAL A 371 13.32 5.99 -3.30
CA VAL A 371 14.39 4.98 -3.35
C VAL A 371 15.61 5.40 -4.17
N GLU A 372 15.50 6.45 -4.99
CA GLU A 372 16.61 7.14 -5.66
C GLU A 372 17.09 8.37 -4.87
N ASN A 373 16.70 8.45 -3.58
CA ASN A 373 16.97 9.56 -2.68
C ASN A 373 16.38 10.91 -3.17
N ILE A 374 15.29 10.87 -3.94
CA ILE A 374 14.57 12.06 -4.42
C ILE A 374 13.36 12.31 -3.51
N TYR A 375 13.44 13.37 -2.70
CA TYR A 375 12.38 13.80 -1.78
C TYR A 375 11.72 15.07 -2.28
N ILE A 376 10.56 14.92 -2.92
CA ILE A 376 9.81 16.02 -3.54
C ILE A 376 9.42 17.06 -2.48
N GLY A 377 9.76 18.32 -2.74
CA GLY A 377 9.54 19.45 -1.82
C GLY A 377 10.43 19.47 -0.57
N GLY A 378 11.36 18.52 -0.39
CA GLY A 378 12.13 18.37 0.85
C GLY A 378 13.64 18.56 0.76
N GLN A 379 14.24 18.41 -0.43
CA GLN A 379 15.71 18.49 -0.63
C GLN A 379 16.07 19.11 -1.98
N SER A 380 17.30 19.64 -2.09
CA SER A 380 17.86 20.12 -3.36
C SER A 380 18.04 18.98 -4.36
N LEU A 381 17.57 19.14 -5.60
CA LEU A 381 17.69 18.13 -6.65
C LEU A 381 19.02 18.30 -7.41
N SER A 382 19.85 17.26 -7.40
CA SER A 382 21.07 17.24 -8.24
C SER A 382 20.74 17.07 -9.73
N GLU A 383 21.64 17.49 -10.64
CA GLU A 383 21.45 17.30 -12.08
C GLU A 383 21.28 15.82 -12.45
N GLN A 384 21.98 14.90 -11.77
CA GLN A 384 21.81 13.45 -11.96
C GLN A 384 20.40 12.97 -11.58
N GLN A 385 19.86 13.43 -10.45
CA GLN A 385 18.50 13.10 -10.03
C GLN A 385 17.43 13.73 -10.94
N TRP A 386 17.69 14.93 -11.46
CA TRP A 386 16.86 15.56 -12.49
C TRP A 386 16.86 14.75 -13.79
N THR A 387 18.02 14.28 -14.26
CA THR A 387 18.11 13.37 -15.41
C THR A 387 17.43 12.02 -15.15
N TYR A 388 17.53 11.46 -13.94
CA TYR A 388 16.78 10.26 -13.58
C TYR A 388 15.27 10.50 -13.65
N MET A 389 14.76 11.55 -13.01
CA MET A 389 13.31 11.82 -12.95
C MET A 389 12.70 12.01 -14.34
N GLN A 390 13.37 12.71 -15.25
CA GLN A 390 12.94 12.82 -16.65
C GLN A 390 12.89 11.46 -17.38
N ASN A 391 13.86 10.57 -17.13
CA ASN A 391 13.90 9.26 -17.76
C ASN A 391 12.91 8.25 -17.14
N LEU A 392 12.58 8.37 -15.85
CA LEU A 392 11.70 7.44 -15.13
C LEU A 392 10.36 7.24 -15.85
N GLY A 393 9.70 8.32 -16.26
CA GLY A 393 8.42 8.25 -16.97
C GLY A 393 8.51 7.52 -18.31
N LYS A 394 9.67 7.53 -18.98
CA LYS A 394 9.92 6.76 -20.21
C LYS A 394 10.20 5.28 -19.91
N GLU A 395 10.99 5.00 -18.87
CA GLU A 395 11.31 3.63 -18.47
C GLU A 395 10.08 2.88 -17.95
N LEU A 396 9.25 3.51 -17.11
CA LEU A 396 8.01 2.89 -16.61
C LEU A 396 7.04 2.59 -17.76
N LYS A 397 6.83 3.52 -18.70
CA LYS A 397 6.02 3.27 -19.92
C LYS A 397 6.52 2.08 -20.72
N ASN A 398 7.83 2.00 -20.95
CA ASN A 398 8.43 0.88 -21.69
C ASN A 398 8.19 -0.45 -20.95
N SER A 399 8.34 -0.47 -19.62
CA SER A 399 8.11 -1.67 -18.80
C SER A 399 6.65 -2.14 -18.80
N LEU A 400 5.70 -1.21 -18.93
CA LEU A 400 4.26 -1.47 -18.92
C LEU A 400 3.66 -1.78 -20.31
N LYS A 401 4.44 -1.61 -21.38
CA LYS A 401 3.99 -1.72 -22.78
C LYS A 401 3.28 -3.04 -23.10
N ASP A 402 3.82 -4.16 -22.61
CA ASP A 402 3.30 -5.49 -22.92
C ASP A 402 2.34 -6.03 -21.83
N VAL A 403 1.94 -5.18 -20.87
CA VAL A 403 0.92 -5.48 -19.86
C VAL A 403 -0.49 -5.37 -20.45
N THR A 404 -1.28 -6.44 -20.31
CA THR A 404 -2.57 -6.60 -21.01
C THR A 404 -3.65 -5.62 -20.53
N ALA A 405 -3.64 -5.27 -19.24
CA ALA A 405 -4.53 -4.26 -18.67
C ALA A 405 -3.78 -3.37 -17.69
N VAL A 406 -3.78 -2.06 -17.95
CA VAL A 406 -2.96 -1.07 -17.24
C VAL A 406 -3.65 0.29 -17.20
N PHE A 407 -3.45 1.03 -16.12
CA PHE A 407 -3.82 2.43 -15.96
C PHE A 407 -2.62 3.19 -15.39
N ALA A 408 -1.93 3.95 -16.24
CA ALA A 408 -0.66 4.60 -15.92
C ALA A 408 -0.67 6.10 -16.29
N PRO A 409 -1.26 6.95 -15.42
CA PRO A 409 -1.27 8.40 -15.59
C PRO A 409 0.09 9.05 -15.30
N SER A 410 0.34 10.17 -15.99
CA SER A 410 1.61 10.92 -15.96
C SER A 410 1.72 11.90 -14.79
N CYS A 411 1.38 11.43 -13.59
CA CYS A 411 1.36 12.22 -12.36
C CYS A 411 2.47 11.84 -11.40
N LEU A 412 2.79 12.78 -10.53
CA LEU A 412 3.60 12.53 -9.34
C LEU A 412 2.64 12.28 -8.16
N SER A 413 2.59 11.03 -7.71
CA SER A 413 1.81 10.61 -6.53
C SER A 413 2.24 9.21 -6.07
N HIS A 414 1.67 8.71 -4.97
CA HIS A 414 1.71 7.28 -4.62
C HIS A 414 0.33 6.79 -4.18
N THR A 415 0.00 5.53 -4.51
CA THR A 415 -1.31 4.86 -4.34
C THR A 415 -2.47 5.51 -5.10
N LEU A 416 -3.52 4.76 -5.40
CA LEU A 416 -4.71 5.28 -6.07
C LEU A 416 -6.00 4.63 -5.55
N ILE A 417 -6.07 3.30 -5.50
CA ILE A 417 -7.37 2.58 -5.48
C ILE A 417 -8.17 2.70 -4.18
N THR A 418 -7.55 3.14 -3.08
CA THR A 418 -8.22 3.37 -1.78
C THR A 418 -8.43 4.85 -1.45
N LYS A 419 -8.05 5.78 -2.34
CA LYS A 419 -8.33 7.21 -2.16
C LYS A 419 -9.83 7.45 -2.35
N SER A 420 -10.42 8.40 -1.62
CA SER A 420 -11.84 8.77 -1.80
C SER A 420 -12.10 9.38 -3.20
N ASN A 421 -11.14 10.14 -3.72
CA ASN A 421 -11.17 10.75 -5.05
C ASN A 421 -10.63 9.85 -6.18
N TRP A 422 -10.55 8.53 -5.97
CA TRP A 422 -10.00 7.59 -6.97
C TRP A 422 -10.76 7.53 -8.31
N LEU A 423 -11.98 8.10 -8.35
CA LEU A 423 -12.82 8.19 -9.55
C LEU A 423 -12.39 9.30 -10.51
N ASP A 424 -11.69 10.33 -10.01
CA ASP A 424 -11.45 11.59 -10.73
C ASP A 424 -10.31 11.45 -11.75
N PHE A 425 -9.33 10.61 -11.43
CA PHE A 425 -8.15 10.34 -12.25
C PHE A 425 -8.53 9.68 -13.59
N GLN A 426 -8.08 10.29 -14.69
CA GLN A 426 -8.35 9.83 -16.05
C GLN A 426 -7.07 9.66 -16.86
N VAL A 427 -7.06 8.66 -17.74
CA VAL A 427 -6.09 8.56 -18.83
C VAL A 427 -6.88 8.50 -20.13
N LYS A 428 -6.55 9.38 -21.08
CA LYS A 428 -7.22 9.46 -22.40
C LYS A 428 -8.76 9.52 -22.29
N GLY A 429 -9.26 10.35 -21.36
CA GLY A 429 -10.70 10.56 -21.11
C GLY A 429 -11.43 9.37 -20.46
N THR A 430 -10.71 8.36 -19.97
CA THR A 430 -11.29 7.20 -19.28
C THR A 430 -10.85 7.18 -17.82
N THR A 431 -11.79 7.09 -16.87
CA THR A 431 -11.48 6.95 -15.44
C THR A 431 -11.01 5.52 -15.10
N LEU A 432 -10.26 5.36 -14.01
CA LEU A 432 -9.83 4.02 -13.56
C LEU A 432 -11.04 3.09 -13.30
N SER A 433 -12.08 3.58 -12.64
CA SER A 433 -13.30 2.80 -12.37
C SER A 433 -13.94 2.27 -13.67
N ARG A 434 -14.02 3.13 -14.71
CA ARG A 434 -14.51 2.73 -16.04
C ARG A 434 -13.59 1.70 -16.72
N ALA A 435 -12.27 1.82 -16.57
CA ALA A 435 -11.31 0.85 -17.10
C ALA A 435 -11.41 -0.53 -16.41
N LEU A 436 -11.57 -0.56 -15.09
CA LEU A 436 -11.83 -1.80 -14.33
C LEU A 436 -13.17 -2.44 -14.74
N GLN A 437 -14.19 -1.63 -15.05
CA GLN A 437 -15.45 -2.13 -15.60
C GLN A 437 -15.27 -2.81 -16.96
N CYS A 438 -14.42 -2.26 -17.82
CA CYS A 438 -14.09 -2.85 -19.12
C CYS A 438 -13.32 -4.16 -18.98
N TRP A 439 -12.43 -4.25 -18.00
CA TRP A 439 -11.66 -5.46 -17.72
C TRP A 439 -12.51 -6.58 -17.10
N ASP A 440 -13.48 -6.26 -16.23
CA ASP A 440 -14.46 -7.27 -15.78
C ASP A 440 -15.29 -7.80 -16.95
N LYS A 441 -15.75 -6.92 -17.85
CA LYS A 441 -16.51 -7.31 -19.06
C LYS A 441 -15.67 -8.15 -20.03
N SER A 442 -14.43 -7.78 -20.33
CA SER A 442 -13.59 -8.54 -21.27
C SER A 442 -13.27 -9.95 -20.76
N LEU A 443 -13.04 -10.11 -19.45
CA LEU A 443 -12.86 -11.43 -18.83
C LEU A 443 -14.15 -12.27 -18.81
N GLN A 444 -15.33 -11.64 -18.74
CA GLN A 444 -16.62 -12.33 -18.87
C GLN A 444 -16.90 -12.77 -20.32
N GLU A 445 -16.48 -12.00 -21.32
CA GLU A 445 -16.67 -12.31 -22.75
C GLU A 445 -15.65 -13.33 -23.28
N ALA A 446 -14.40 -13.30 -22.79
CA ALA A 446 -13.41 -14.34 -23.06
C ALA A 446 -13.91 -15.71 -22.57
N ASN A 447 -14.50 -15.77 -21.38
CA ASN A 447 -15.13 -16.99 -20.83
C ASN A 447 -16.37 -17.46 -21.63
N ARG A 448 -16.85 -16.67 -22.60
CA ARG A 448 -17.96 -17.02 -23.52
C ARG A 448 -17.49 -17.32 -24.94
N ASN A 449 -16.18 -17.47 -25.16
CA ASN A 449 -15.55 -17.64 -26.48
C ASN A 449 -15.83 -16.51 -27.48
N SER A 450 -16.24 -15.32 -27.02
CA SER A 450 -16.38 -14.14 -27.87
C SER A 450 -15.01 -13.61 -28.27
N LYS A 451 -14.75 -13.48 -29.57
CA LYS A 451 -13.53 -12.88 -30.12
C LYS A 451 -13.64 -11.38 -30.40
N THR A 452 -14.79 -10.77 -30.15
CA THR A 452 -15.06 -9.36 -30.44
C THR A 452 -14.48 -8.47 -29.35
N ALA A 453 -13.58 -7.57 -29.71
CA ALA A 453 -13.08 -6.57 -28.76
C ALA A 453 -14.17 -5.56 -28.38
N LEU A 454 -14.29 -5.24 -27.09
CA LEU A 454 -15.26 -4.30 -26.55
C LEU A 454 -15.03 -2.86 -27.06
N LYS A 455 -15.76 -2.48 -28.12
CA LYS A 455 -15.73 -1.13 -28.71
C LYS A 455 -16.05 -0.07 -27.65
N GLY A 456 -15.20 0.94 -27.53
CA GLY A 456 -15.34 2.00 -26.52
C GLY A 456 -15.05 1.56 -25.08
N CYS A 457 -14.29 0.47 -24.89
CA CYS A 457 -13.95 -0.06 -23.57
C CYS A 457 -12.44 -0.34 -23.40
N PRO A 458 -11.59 0.70 -23.36
CA PRO A 458 -10.14 0.53 -23.25
C PRO A 458 -9.74 -0.02 -21.87
N ILE A 459 -8.78 -0.95 -21.87
CA ILE A 459 -8.18 -1.55 -20.66
C ILE A 459 -6.65 -1.33 -20.58
N HIS A 460 -6.00 -0.91 -21.66
CA HIS A 460 -4.59 -0.54 -21.69
C HIS A 460 -4.49 0.98 -21.88
N LEU A 461 -4.27 1.70 -20.78
CA LEU A 461 -4.36 3.15 -20.66
C LEU A 461 -3.08 3.70 -20.03
N ILE A 462 -2.07 3.95 -20.86
CA ILE A 462 -0.83 4.64 -20.48
C ILE A 462 -0.86 6.06 -21.06
N ASP A 463 -0.44 7.08 -20.30
CA ASP A 463 -0.37 8.46 -20.80
C ASP A 463 0.76 8.68 -21.82
N ASN A 464 0.55 9.61 -22.75
CA ASN A 464 1.51 9.90 -23.83
C ASN A 464 2.57 10.96 -23.42
N CYS A 465 2.19 12.02 -22.69
CA CYS A 465 3.09 13.13 -22.34
C CYS A 465 4.25 12.67 -21.41
N GLN A 466 5.43 13.26 -21.57
CA GLN A 466 6.69 12.72 -20.99
C GLN A 466 7.11 13.34 -19.65
N TRP A 467 6.32 14.26 -19.10
CA TRP A 467 6.66 15.03 -17.91
C TRP A 467 5.88 14.55 -16.67
N PRO A 468 6.39 14.79 -15.44
CA PRO A 468 5.55 14.72 -14.25
C PRO A 468 4.42 15.74 -14.36
N GLN A 469 3.27 15.44 -13.75
CA GLN A 469 2.12 16.36 -13.61
C GLN A 469 1.55 16.91 -14.95
N CYS A 470 1.85 16.30 -16.11
CA CYS A 470 1.35 16.75 -17.42
C CYS A 470 -0.08 16.28 -17.76
N ASN A 471 -0.74 15.56 -16.86
CA ASN A 471 -2.13 15.14 -17.01
C ASN A 471 -3.03 16.05 -16.14
N PRO A 472 -4.08 16.68 -16.70
CA PRO A 472 -4.89 17.68 -15.99
C PRO A 472 -5.78 17.09 -14.88
N THR A 473 -5.82 15.77 -14.69
CA THR A 473 -6.51 15.10 -13.58
C THR A 473 -5.58 14.66 -12.46
N CYS A 474 -4.30 15.00 -12.51
CA CYS A 474 -3.34 14.67 -11.46
C CYS A 474 -3.72 15.28 -10.10
N PRO A 475 -3.33 14.65 -8.98
CA PRO A 475 -3.50 15.26 -7.67
C PRO A 475 -2.58 16.49 -7.55
N ALA A 476 -3.11 17.57 -7.00
CA ALA A 476 -2.35 18.79 -6.72
C ALA A 476 -1.11 18.48 -5.85
N LEU A 477 0.00 19.13 -6.16
CA LEU A 477 1.16 19.17 -5.26
C LEU A 477 0.82 20.17 -4.15
N ILE A 478 1.08 19.81 -2.88
CA ILE A 478 0.71 20.66 -1.73
C ILE A 478 1.96 20.91 -0.89
N ASP A 479 2.21 22.18 -0.56
CA ASP A 479 3.23 22.55 0.42
C ASP A 479 2.83 22.05 1.82
N GLN A 480 3.68 21.23 2.44
CA GLN A 480 3.34 20.61 3.74
C GLN A 480 3.24 21.64 4.88
N THR A 481 3.87 22.81 4.76
CA THR A 481 3.92 23.87 5.78
C THR A 481 2.77 24.85 5.63
N THR A 482 2.49 25.32 4.41
CA THR A 482 1.46 26.35 4.14
C THR A 482 0.12 25.76 3.73
N GLN A 483 0.07 24.47 3.37
CA GLN A 483 -1.09 23.78 2.79
C GLN A 483 -1.62 24.43 1.50
N GLN A 484 -0.76 25.19 0.79
CA GLN A 484 -1.08 25.77 -0.51
C GLN A 484 -0.78 24.79 -1.65
N GLU A 485 -1.59 24.84 -2.70
CA GLU A 485 -1.29 24.13 -3.95
C GLU A 485 -0.09 24.78 -4.65
N LEU A 486 0.83 23.95 -5.13
CA LEU A 486 2.04 24.35 -5.84
C LEU A 486 2.00 23.82 -7.27
N THR A 487 2.50 24.60 -8.23
CA THR A 487 2.79 24.10 -9.58
C THR A 487 4.07 23.26 -9.58
N LEU A 488 4.26 22.39 -10.57
CA LEU A 488 5.48 21.58 -10.67
C LEU A 488 6.72 22.48 -10.75
N LEU A 489 6.65 23.60 -11.46
CA LEU A 489 7.76 24.54 -11.57
C LEU A 489 8.10 25.17 -10.22
N GLN A 490 7.12 25.51 -9.38
CA GLN A 490 7.36 26.02 -8.03
C GLN A 490 8.06 24.99 -7.14
N VAL A 491 7.64 23.72 -7.20
CA VAL A 491 8.31 22.63 -6.47
C VAL A 491 9.75 22.42 -6.97
N LEU A 492 9.98 22.40 -8.28
CA LEU A 492 11.31 22.25 -8.87
C LEU A 492 12.24 23.43 -8.53
N ALA A 493 11.73 24.66 -8.48
CA ALA A 493 12.48 25.83 -8.01
C ALA A 493 12.78 25.78 -6.50
N GLY A 494 11.84 25.33 -5.67
CA GLY A 494 12.07 25.08 -4.24
C GLY A 494 13.12 24.00 -3.98
N MET A 495 13.24 23.03 -4.89
CA MET A 495 14.32 22.03 -4.93
C MET A 495 15.62 22.55 -5.59
N GLY A 496 15.76 23.86 -5.79
CA GLY A 496 17.01 24.50 -6.19
C GLY A 496 17.43 24.36 -7.66
N LEU A 497 16.54 23.92 -8.55
CA LEU A 497 16.84 23.89 -9.98
C LEU A 497 16.79 25.29 -10.61
N ASP A 498 17.82 25.63 -11.40
CA ASP A 498 17.76 26.78 -12.31
C ASP A 498 16.83 26.45 -13.49
N LEU A 499 15.56 26.81 -13.33
CA LEU A 499 14.53 26.66 -14.36
C LEU A 499 14.91 27.36 -15.67
N LYS A 500 15.65 28.48 -15.64
CA LYS A 500 16.04 29.20 -16.86
C LYS A 500 17.11 28.45 -17.64
N LYS A 501 18.10 27.87 -16.94
CA LYS A 501 19.08 26.93 -17.54
C LYS A 501 18.39 25.71 -18.17
N LEU A 502 17.22 25.31 -17.65
CA LEU A 502 16.40 24.21 -18.17
C LEU A 502 15.36 24.63 -19.23
N GLY A 503 15.27 25.92 -19.58
CA GLY A 503 14.30 26.42 -20.57
C GLY A 503 12.84 26.48 -20.07
N LEU A 504 12.63 26.54 -18.75
CA LEU A 504 11.32 26.57 -18.09
C LEU A 504 11.06 27.98 -17.51
N ASP A 505 9.89 28.57 -17.77
CA ASP A 505 9.48 29.86 -17.20
C ASP A 505 8.22 29.74 -16.33
N LEU A 506 8.36 30.12 -15.06
CA LEU A 506 7.29 30.23 -14.06
C LEU A 506 6.13 31.15 -14.50
N LYS A 507 6.35 32.04 -15.48
CA LYS A 507 5.30 32.94 -16.00
C LYS A 507 4.41 32.32 -17.07
N GLN A 508 4.73 31.13 -17.61
CA GLN A 508 4.10 30.61 -18.81
C GLN A 508 2.89 29.68 -18.57
N GLU A 509 2.63 29.30 -17.32
CA GLU A 509 1.48 28.45 -16.94
C GLU A 509 0.12 29.18 -17.09
N GLY A 510 0.13 30.52 -17.19
CA GLY A 510 -1.09 31.34 -17.37
C GLY A 510 -1.67 31.39 -18.78
N SER A 511 -1.02 30.82 -19.80
CA SER A 511 -1.45 30.93 -21.21
C SER A 511 -1.30 29.66 -22.07
N THR A 512 -0.72 28.59 -21.53
CA THR A 512 -0.37 27.37 -22.30
C THR A 512 -1.52 26.35 -22.40
N LEU A 513 -2.62 26.55 -21.67
CA LEU A 513 -3.81 25.66 -21.68
C LEU A 513 -4.67 25.74 -22.97
N THR A 514 -4.39 26.68 -23.87
CA THR A 514 -5.06 26.83 -25.18
C THR A 514 -4.13 26.63 -26.39
N GLY A 515 -2.84 26.36 -26.18
CA GLY A 515 -1.82 26.38 -27.25
C GLY A 515 -1.64 25.07 -28.05
N MET A 516 -2.15 23.93 -27.58
CA MET A 516 -1.88 22.60 -28.17
C MET A 516 -3.13 21.90 -28.75
N VAL A 517 -4.16 22.66 -29.14
CA VAL A 517 -5.34 22.15 -29.88
C VAL A 517 -5.50 22.86 -31.23
N SER A 518 -4.39 23.03 -31.97
CA SER A 518 -4.43 23.31 -33.40
C SER A 518 -3.08 22.98 -34.08
N ASN A 519 -3.00 21.80 -34.69
CA ASN A 519 -2.26 21.48 -35.93
C ASN A 519 -2.32 19.96 -36.16
N GLY A 520 -3.06 19.53 -37.17
CA GLY A 520 -3.33 18.12 -37.46
C GLY A 520 -4.53 17.96 -38.38
N GLY A 521 -4.31 18.27 -39.67
CA GLY A 521 -5.15 17.79 -40.78
C GLY A 521 -4.58 16.52 -41.38
#